data_AF-A0AAN5BUH8-F1
#
_entry.id   AF-A0AAN5BUH8-F1
#
_cell.length_a   1.000
_cell.length_b   1.000
_cell.length_c   1.000
_cell.angle_alpha   90.00
_cell.angle_beta   90.00
_cell.angle_gamma   90.00
#
_symmetry.space_group_name_H-M   'P 1'
#
loop_
_entity.id
_entity.type
_entity.pdbx_description
1 polymer ?
#
loop_
_entity_poly.entity_id
_entity_poly.type
_entity_poly.pdbx_seq_one_letter_code
_entity_poly.pdbx_strand_id
1 'polypeptide(L)'
;MLNERFVELTKAYKALTDEEVRNNYIQYGHPDGKQSFSIGIALPQFIVTEGNGKYVLLVYGGLLGVLLPYIVGRWWYGSQRYTKERVLVASAGNIFREYKDGITGGGIVGALSSGDEFKDMLKGSQAEAGLAKLEKMVLADDSSFLSSADREKLKELDDSTRRKALALLWAYLGRIDLNDATLNGEKYEAAPIALSLNEAFTAISLAFGNLRPILGSFQVSQNIIQAIAPGSSPLLQLPYFTDDIVKSVEGDDAKTHFNVQRFMSLPEDKRHSLTVGAGLLSEKQYASAISVAKQLPALEVSKAFFKVMGEKVITPSSLVQLVVKARFVPPGYSNVPEVTPADLEDVDPDEDDLDALMGRKSTKTKKLANGEKVESKVEAIQPPLAHAPYLARDHSPRWHIFLADPKQGKMAVPPFTFTTFDKPLFDEAGKPTFNVQTLKMQFQAPPQVGDFTFVMHLLCDSYLGLDTKMEVTLHIDDPAKAAALEEEDDISEPDEGMACFLLDSKPLSRDHANIPSTTDSIAGQMQALKTGQPPKKKAKKPEDDSSEDESDTDGDAGDTSDTNTETDVDD
;
A
#
# COMPACT_ATOMS: atom_id res chain seq x y z
N MET A 1 -19.67 -29.65 -54.20
CA MET A 1 -20.38 -28.50 -54.80
C MET A 1 -21.21 -28.84 -56.03
N LEU A 2 -20.65 -29.23 -57.18
CA LEU A 2 -21.46 -29.53 -58.39
C LEU A 2 -22.35 -30.79 -58.23
N ASN A 3 -21.82 -31.87 -57.64
CA ASN A 3 -22.58 -33.09 -57.38
C ASN A 3 -23.70 -32.90 -56.35
N GLU A 4 -23.50 -32.06 -55.32
CA GLU A 4 -24.52 -31.79 -54.30
C GLU A 4 -25.70 -31.01 -54.89
N ARG A 5 -25.43 -29.97 -55.69
CA ARG A 5 -26.49 -29.23 -56.39
C ARG A 5 -27.27 -30.10 -57.36
N PHE A 6 -26.59 -31.03 -58.05
CA PHE A 6 -27.28 -31.96 -58.94
C PHE A 6 -28.21 -32.91 -58.17
N VAL A 7 -27.78 -33.37 -57.00
CA VAL A 7 -28.60 -34.19 -56.10
C VAL A 7 -29.81 -33.41 -55.60
N GLU A 8 -29.65 -32.17 -55.17
CA GLU A 8 -30.77 -31.30 -54.74
C GLU A 8 -31.78 -31.05 -55.86
N LEU A 9 -31.31 -30.72 -57.06
CA LEU A 9 -32.17 -30.54 -58.24
C LEU A 9 -32.95 -31.81 -58.58
N THR A 10 -32.30 -32.97 -58.49
CA THR A 10 -32.96 -34.26 -58.74
C THR A 10 -34.00 -34.57 -57.66
N LYS A 11 -33.71 -34.25 -56.39
CA LYS A 11 -34.65 -34.41 -55.28
C LYS A 11 -35.85 -33.47 -55.41
N ALA A 12 -35.63 -32.21 -55.79
CA ALA A 12 -36.69 -31.23 -56.02
C ALA A 12 -37.60 -31.64 -57.20
N TYR A 13 -36.99 -32.14 -58.29
CA TYR A 13 -37.74 -32.67 -59.42
C TYR A 13 -38.62 -33.86 -58.98
N LYS A 14 -38.03 -34.84 -58.27
CA LYS A 14 -38.77 -36.00 -57.76
C LYS A 14 -39.91 -35.62 -56.81
N ALA A 15 -39.70 -34.62 -55.95
CA ALA A 15 -40.74 -34.12 -55.05
C ALA A 15 -41.95 -33.47 -55.76
N LEU A 16 -41.75 -33.01 -57.00
CA LEU A 16 -42.81 -32.39 -57.82
C LEU A 16 -43.50 -33.39 -58.76
N THR A 17 -42.81 -34.45 -59.17
CA THR A 17 -43.32 -35.40 -60.16
C THR A 17 -43.86 -36.70 -59.57
N ASP A 18 -43.44 -37.08 -58.36
CA ASP A 18 -43.83 -38.34 -57.71
C ASP A 18 -44.74 -38.07 -56.50
N GLU A 19 -45.93 -38.66 -56.49
CA GLU A 19 -46.93 -38.43 -55.43
C GLU A 19 -46.48 -38.95 -54.05
N GLU A 20 -45.70 -40.03 -54.00
CA GLU A 20 -45.21 -40.58 -52.72
C GLU A 20 -44.12 -39.68 -52.10
N VAL A 21 -43.17 -39.23 -52.91
CA VAL A 21 -42.11 -38.29 -52.49
C VAL A 21 -42.71 -36.94 -52.10
N ARG A 22 -43.74 -36.48 -52.81
CA ARG A 22 -44.49 -35.27 -52.47
C ARG A 22 -45.20 -35.41 -51.12
N ASN A 23 -45.84 -36.53 -50.84
CA ASN A 23 -46.48 -36.78 -49.54
C ASN A 23 -45.46 -36.86 -48.40
N ASN A 24 -44.31 -37.48 -48.63
CA ASN A 24 -43.20 -37.50 -47.66
C ASN A 24 -42.66 -36.09 -47.36
N TYR A 25 -42.53 -35.24 -48.38
CA TYR A 25 -42.14 -33.84 -48.21
C TYR A 25 -43.19 -33.05 -47.41
N ILE A 26 -44.48 -33.27 -47.67
CA ILE A 26 -45.57 -32.61 -46.93
C ILE A 26 -45.60 -33.06 -45.47
N GLN A 27 -45.43 -34.36 -45.21
CA GLN A 27 -45.53 -34.91 -43.85
C GLN A 27 -44.27 -34.67 -43.00
N TYR A 28 -43.07 -34.68 -43.59
CA TYR A 28 -41.80 -34.66 -42.85
C TYR A 28 -40.85 -33.52 -43.24
N GLY A 29 -41.22 -32.67 -44.21
CA GLY A 29 -40.42 -31.53 -44.65
C GLY A 29 -39.19 -31.88 -45.49
N HIS A 30 -39.02 -33.14 -45.92
CA HIS A 30 -37.89 -33.60 -46.73
C HIS A 30 -38.34 -34.69 -47.73
N PRO A 31 -37.86 -34.70 -48.99
CA PRO A 31 -38.36 -35.61 -50.03
C PRO A 31 -38.09 -37.09 -49.72
N ASP A 32 -37.05 -37.39 -48.96
CA ASP A 32 -36.67 -38.75 -48.57
C ASP A 32 -37.44 -39.28 -47.33
N GLY A 33 -38.41 -38.52 -46.77
CA GLY A 33 -39.19 -38.92 -45.59
C GLY A 33 -38.60 -38.48 -44.25
N LYS A 34 -39.06 -39.10 -43.14
CA LYS A 34 -38.63 -38.76 -41.77
C LYS A 34 -37.12 -38.93 -41.60
N GLN A 35 -36.40 -37.82 -41.50
CA GLN A 35 -34.97 -37.85 -41.16
C GLN A 35 -34.80 -38.23 -39.69
N SER A 36 -34.06 -39.30 -39.41
CA SER A 36 -33.63 -39.61 -38.05
C SER A 36 -32.45 -38.71 -37.69
N PHE A 37 -32.62 -37.86 -36.68
CA PHE A 37 -31.50 -37.13 -36.08
C PHE A 37 -30.63 -38.14 -35.31
N SER A 38 -29.46 -38.48 -35.84
CA SER A 38 -28.44 -39.23 -35.10
C SER A 38 -27.48 -38.26 -34.43
N ILE A 39 -27.56 -38.16 -33.11
CA ILE A 39 -26.60 -37.41 -32.31
C ILE A 39 -25.43 -38.35 -32.01
N GLY A 40 -24.32 -38.14 -32.70
CA GLY A 40 -23.06 -38.83 -32.41
C GLY A 40 -22.28 -38.10 -31.33
N ILE A 41 -21.80 -38.83 -30.33
CA ILE A 41 -20.80 -38.31 -29.39
C ILE A 41 -19.43 -38.48 -30.06
N ALA A 42 -18.65 -37.42 -30.17
CA ALA A 42 -17.32 -37.44 -30.81
C ALA A 42 -16.23 -38.16 -29.98
N LEU A 43 -16.62 -39.01 -29.01
CA LEU A 43 -15.70 -39.81 -28.23
C LEU A 43 -15.30 -41.06 -29.04
N PRO A 44 -14.00 -41.41 -29.08
CA PRO A 44 -13.55 -42.62 -29.73
C PRO A 44 -14.26 -43.86 -29.21
N GLN A 45 -14.68 -44.75 -30.12
CA GLN A 45 -15.42 -45.97 -29.76
C GLN A 45 -14.64 -46.86 -28.79
N PHE A 46 -13.30 -46.85 -28.80
CA PHE A 46 -12.48 -47.67 -27.90
C PHE A 46 -12.70 -47.39 -26.39
N ILE A 47 -13.19 -46.20 -26.03
CA ILE A 47 -13.48 -45.81 -24.64
C ILE A 47 -14.79 -46.47 -24.16
N VAL A 48 -15.71 -46.73 -25.09
CA VAL A 48 -17.11 -47.15 -24.82
C VAL A 48 -17.37 -48.59 -25.25
N THR A 49 -16.48 -49.20 -26.03
CA THR A 49 -16.57 -50.62 -26.44
C THR A 49 -16.54 -51.58 -25.24
N GLU A 50 -17.35 -52.64 -25.32
CA GLU A 50 -17.46 -53.67 -24.29
C GLU A 50 -16.08 -54.21 -23.88
N GLY A 51 -15.73 -54.06 -22.60
CA GLY A 51 -14.45 -54.47 -22.02
C GLY A 51 -13.61 -53.33 -21.45
N ASN A 52 -13.47 -52.22 -22.19
CA ASN A 52 -12.59 -51.10 -21.79
C ASN A 52 -13.25 -50.16 -20.75
N GLY A 53 -14.57 -50.09 -20.72
CA GLY A 53 -15.32 -49.23 -19.79
C GLY A 53 -14.97 -49.47 -18.32
N LYS A 54 -14.66 -50.71 -17.91
CA LYS A 54 -14.24 -51.03 -16.53
C LYS A 54 -12.90 -50.39 -16.17
N TYR A 55 -11.93 -50.41 -17.09
CA TYR A 55 -10.62 -49.77 -16.88
C TYR A 55 -10.74 -48.25 -16.88
N VAL A 56 -11.54 -47.68 -17.79
CA VAL A 56 -11.81 -46.23 -17.83
C VAL A 56 -12.46 -45.77 -16.51
N LEU A 57 -13.43 -46.53 -15.99
CA LEU A 57 -14.12 -46.21 -14.75
C LEU A 57 -13.21 -46.38 -13.52
N LEU A 58 -12.30 -47.38 -13.52
CA LEU A 58 -11.29 -47.54 -12.47
C LEU A 58 -10.29 -46.38 -12.49
N VAL A 59 -9.77 -46.00 -13.67
CA VAL A 59 -8.86 -44.86 -13.82
C VAL A 59 -9.56 -43.58 -13.37
N TYR A 60 -10.80 -43.34 -13.81
CA TYR A 60 -11.59 -42.19 -13.37
C TYR A 60 -11.81 -42.19 -11.85
N GLY A 61 -12.19 -43.34 -11.28
CA GLY A 61 -12.38 -43.51 -9.85
C GLY A 61 -11.10 -43.29 -9.05
N GLY A 62 -9.94 -43.73 -9.55
CA GLY A 62 -8.64 -43.46 -8.94
C GLY A 62 -8.21 -42.00 -9.05
N LEU A 63 -8.46 -41.37 -10.21
CA LEU A 63 -8.10 -39.98 -10.45
C LEU A 63 -8.95 -39.05 -9.57
N LEU A 64 -10.26 -39.29 -9.49
CA LEU A 64 -11.16 -38.46 -8.68
C LEU A 64 -11.14 -38.85 -7.21
N GLY A 65 -11.07 -40.14 -6.87
CA GLY A 65 -11.15 -40.62 -5.49
C GLY A 65 -9.84 -40.58 -4.72
N VAL A 66 -8.68 -40.62 -5.40
CA VAL A 66 -7.36 -40.65 -4.74
C VAL A 66 -6.52 -39.45 -5.17
N LEU A 67 -6.31 -39.27 -6.48
CA LEU A 67 -5.39 -38.25 -6.97
C LEU A 67 -5.89 -36.83 -6.64
N LEU A 68 -7.17 -36.55 -6.86
CA LEU A 68 -7.75 -35.24 -6.59
C LEU A 68 -7.73 -34.90 -5.08
N PRO A 69 -8.21 -35.76 -4.16
CA PRO A 69 -8.06 -35.51 -2.72
C PRO A 69 -6.61 -35.38 -2.26
N TYR A 70 -5.69 -36.16 -2.84
CA TYR A 70 -4.27 -36.06 -2.49
C TYR A 70 -3.66 -34.72 -2.93
N ILE A 71 -3.90 -34.27 -4.16
CA ILE A 71 -3.38 -32.99 -4.68
C ILE A 71 -4.01 -31.83 -3.91
N VAL A 72 -5.33 -31.84 -3.72
CA VAL A 72 -6.05 -30.80 -2.98
C VAL A 72 -5.59 -30.77 -1.53
N GLY A 73 -5.46 -31.93 -0.88
CA GLY A 73 -4.95 -32.01 0.49
C GLY A 73 -3.51 -31.49 0.60
N ARG A 74 -2.61 -31.92 -0.29
CA ARG A 74 -1.22 -31.45 -0.31
C ARG A 74 -1.12 -29.94 -0.54
N TRP A 75 -1.94 -29.39 -1.44
CA TRP A 75 -2.01 -27.94 -1.67
C TRP A 75 -2.58 -27.19 -0.47
N TRP A 76 -3.69 -27.67 0.10
CA TRP A 76 -4.35 -27.03 1.24
C TRP A 76 -3.45 -26.98 2.46
N TYR A 77 -2.89 -28.12 2.90
CA TYR A 77 -1.96 -28.17 4.04
C TYR A 77 -0.65 -27.41 3.73
N GLY A 78 -0.20 -27.44 2.47
CA GLY A 78 0.96 -26.69 2.02
C GLY A 78 0.76 -25.17 2.00
N SER A 79 -0.48 -24.70 1.78
CA SER A 79 -0.84 -23.28 1.80
C SER A 79 -1.18 -22.80 3.21
N GLN A 80 -1.83 -23.64 4.03
CA GLN A 80 -2.27 -23.29 5.39
C GLN A 80 -1.09 -23.04 6.34
N ARG A 81 0.08 -23.63 6.08
CA ARG A 81 1.28 -23.44 6.91
C ARG A 81 1.94 -22.07 6.74
N TYR A 82 1.58 -21.29 5.70
CA TYR A 82 2.15 -19.96 5.45
C TYR A 82 1.13 -18.87 5.75
N THR A 83 1.61 -17.75 6.29
CA THR A 83 0.81 -16.53 6.48
C THR A 83 0.75 -15.70 5.19
N LYS A 84 -0.02 -14.60 5.20
CA LYS A 84 -0.11 -13.66 4.09
C LYS A 84 1.25 -13.03 3.74
N GLU A 85 2.10 -12.88 4.75
CA GLU A 85 3.47 -12.35 4.70
C GLU A 85 4.48 -13.42 4.22
N ARG A 86 4.02 -14.61 3.79
CA ARG A 86 4.83 -15.73 3.29
C ARG A 86 5.82 -16.32 4.32
N VAL A 87 5.50 -16.18 5.61
CA VAL A 87 6.24 -16.75 6.74
C VAL A 87 5.48 -17.96 7.30
N LEU A 88 6.15 -18.91 7.94
CA LEU A 88 5.48 -20.04 8.58
C LEU A 88 4.59 -19.56 9.74
N VAL A 89 3.38 -20.12 9.85
CA VAL A 89 2.44 -19.78 10.94
C VAL A 89 3.05 -20.04 12.32
N ALA A 90 3.85 -21.10 12.46
CA ALA A 90 4.57 -21.41 13.69
C ALA A 90 5.60 -20.33 14.06
N SER A 91 6.36 -19.83 13.07
CA SER A 91 7.31 -18.72 13.25
C SER A 91 6.61 -17.44 13.69
N ALA A 92 5.51 -17.08 13.03
CA ALA A 92 4.70 -15.93 13.43
C ALA A 92 4.19 -16.07 14.88
N GLY A 93 3.77 -17.28 15.28
CA GLY A 93 3.37 -17.58 16.65
C GLY A 93 4.50 -17.46 17.68
N ASN A 94 5.72 -17.89 17.34
CA ASN A 94 6.89 -17.73 18.21
C ASN A 94 7.31 -16.26 18.35
N ILE A 95 7.35 -15.53 17.23
CA ILE A 95 7.66 -14.10 17.20
C ILE A 95 6.64 -13.30 18.02
N PHE A 96 5.35 -13.65 17.90
CA PHE A 96 4.29 -13.03 18.70
C PHE A 96 4.49 -13.23 20.21
N ARG A 97 4.99 -14.38 20.66
CA ARG A 97 5.29 -14.63 22.09
C ARG A 97 6.47 -13.80 22.60
N GLU A 98 7.40 -13.46 21.73
CA GLU A 98 8.57 -12.64 22.06
C GLU A 98 8.29 -11.12 21.97
N TYR A 99 7.16 -10.72 21.37
CA TYR A 99 6.75 -9.33 21.23
C TYR A 99 6.52 -8.67 22.60
N LYS A 100 7.05 -7.45 22.76
CA LYS A 100 6.84 -6.60 23.93
C LYS A 100 6.60 -5.15 23.48
N ASP A 101 5.76 -4.41 24.18
CA ASP A 101 5.35 -3.05 23.79
C ASP A 101 6.50 -2.03 23.68
N GLY A 102 7.62 -2.28 24.35
CA GLY A 102 8.82 -1.43 24.33
C GLY A 102 9.99 -2.02 23.57
N ILE A 103 9.82 -3.12 22.81
CA ILE A 103 10.92 -3.79 22.12
C ILE A 103 11.46 -2.93 20.98
N THR A 104 12.79 -2.85 20.87
CA THR A 104 13.50 -2.06 19.85
C THR A 104 14.80 -2.74 19.46
N GLY A 105 15.28 -2.50 18.23
CA GLY A 105 16.63 -2.85 17.79
C GLY A 105 17.04 -4.30 18.08
N GLY A 106 18.06 -4.50 18.92
CA GLY A 106 18.59 -5.82 19.30
C GLY A 106 17.57 -6.78 19.88
N GLY A 107 16.58 -6.28 20.64
CA GLY A 107 15.47 -7.08 21.15
C GLY A 107 14.65 -7.72 20.02
N ILE A 108 14.39 -6.97 18.95
CA ILE A 108 13.66 -7.44 17.77
C ILE A 108 14.51 -8.48 17.03
N VAL A 109 15.82 -8.26 16.84
CA VAL A 109 16.73 -9.25 16.24
C VAL A 109 16.68 -10.58 17.02
N GLY A 110 16.67 -10.51 18.35
CA GLY A 110 16.49 -11.67 19.22
C GLY A 110 15.10 -12.33 19.16
N ALA A 111 14.06 -11.60 18.77
CA ALA A 111 12.74 -12.17 18.49
C ALA A 111 12.70 -12.86 17.13
N LEU A 112 13.33 -12.27 16.10
CA LEU A 112 13.41 -12.86 14.76
C LEU A 112 14.13 -14.20 14.76
N SER A 113 15.13 -14.42 15.62
CA SER A 113 15.83 -15.71 15.71
C SER A 113 14.95 -16.88 16.16
N SER A 114 13.74 -16.63 16.67
CA SER A 114 12.77 -17.67 17.06
C SER A 114 12.00 -18.30 15.88
N GLY A 115 12.24 -17.84 14.65
CA GLY A 115 11.60 -18.38 13.45
C GLY A 115 12.01 -19.82 13.15
N ASP A 116 11.04 -20.65 12.78
CA ASP A 116 11.23 -22.05 12.40
C ASP A 116 11.91 -22.19 11.02
N GLU A 117 11.95 -21.14 10.20
CA GLU A 117 12.71 -21.11 8.93
C GLU A 117 14.20 -21.36 9.17
N PHE A 118 14.75 -20.93 10.31
CA PHE A 118 16.14 -21.22 10.66
C PHE A 118 16.37 -22.70 10.99
N LYS A 119 15.34 -23.44 11.44
CA LYS A 119 15.41 -24.90 11.64
C LYS A 119 15.40 -25.64 10.30
N ASP A 120 14.69 -25.09 9.31
CA ASP A 120 14.71 -25.63 7.94
C ASP A 120 16.05 -25.39 7.24
N MET A 121 16.74 -24.29 7.57
CA MET A 121 18.09 -23.96 7.10
C MET A 121 19.17 -24.80 7.80
N LEU A 122 19.15 -24.87 9.13
CA LEU A 122 20.16 -25.54 9.97
C LEU A 122 19.73 -26.95 10.36
N LYS A 123 19.73 -27.89 9.41
CA LYS A 123 19.25 -29.25 9.66
C LYS A 123 20.29 -30.15 10.32
N GLY A 124 19.86 -30.87 11.36
CA GLY A 124 20.65 -31.93 11.99
C GLY A 124 21.97 -31.41 12.59
N SER A 125 23.10 -31.97 12.17
CA SER A 125 24.43 -31.62 12.69
C SER A 125 24.90 -30.21 12.33
N GLN A 126 24.25 -29.55 11.37
CA GLN A 126 24.56 -28.16 11.02
C GLN A 126 24.26 -27.18 12.16
N ALA A 127 23.32 -27.49 13.07
CA ALA A 127 23.03 -26.62 14.21
C ALA A 127 24.21 -26.49 15.18
N GLU A 128 24.98 -27.56 15.38
CA GLU A 128 26.14 -27.60 16.29
C GLU A 128 27.46 -27.28 15.58
N ALA A 129 27.54 -27.54 14.27
CA ALA A 129 28.75 -27.35 13.50
C ALA A 129 29.16 -25.86 13.48
N GLY A 130 30.35 -25.57 14.01
CA GLY A 130 30.93 -24.22 13.99
C GLY A 130 30.33 -23.23 14.99
N LEU A 131 29.36 -23.64 15.81
CA LEU A 131 28.70 -22.79 16.80
C LEU A 131 29.69 -22.18 17.81
N ALA A 132 30.57 -23.00 18.39
CA ALA A 132 31.56 -22.54 19.36
C ALA A 132 32.56 -21.53 18.77
N LYS A 133 32.94 -21.69 17.49
CA LYS A 133 33.82 -20.74 16.79
C LYS A 133 33.09 -19.42 16.55
N LEU A 134 31.86 -19.50 16.07
CA LEU A 134 30.99 -18.35 15.81
C LEU A 134 30.75 -17.55 17.08
N GLU A 135 30.32 -18.20 18.17
CA GLU A 135 30.09 -17.55 19.45
C GLU A 135 31.33 -16.87 19.99
N LYS A 136 32.50 -17.54 19.92
CA LYS A 136 33.75 -16.93 20.37
C LYS A 136 34.09 -15.65 19.60
N MET A 137 33.83 -15.61 18.30
CA MET A 137 34.09 -14.43 17.47
C MET A 137 33.08 -13.31 17.71
N VAL A 138 31.80 -13.67 17.86
CA VAL A 138 30.69 -12.73 18.08
C VAL A 138 30.75 -12.12 19.49
N LEU A 139 31.07 -12.93 20.51
CA LEU A 139 31.18 -12.51 21.91
C LEU A 139 32.56 -11.98 22.28
N ALA A 140 33.44 -11.72 21.31
CA ALA A 140 34.73 -11.08 21.58
C ALA A 140 34.50 -9.69 22.21
N ASP A 141 35.29 -9.32 23.20
CA ASP A 141 35.07 -8.11 24.00
C ASP A 141 35.14 -6.82 23.17
N ASP A 142 35.90 -6.82 22.08
CA ASP A 142 36.07 -5.71 21.14
C ASP A 142 34.85 -5.43 20.22
N SER A 143 33.77 -6.22 20.34
CA SER A 143 32.57 -6.04 19.52
C SER A 143 31.76 -4.81 19.94
N SER A 144 31.88 -3.72 19.16
CA SER A 144 31.10 -2.48 19.26
C SER A 144 29.61 -2.66 18.92
N PHE A 145 29.27 -3.72 18.19
CA PHE A 145 27.97 -3.93 17.56
C PHE A 145 26.94 -4.67 18.45
N LEU A 146 27.36 -5.20 19.61
CA LEU A 146 26.52 -5.98 20.53
C LEU A 146 26.35 -5.26 21.86
N SER A 147 25.10 -5.06 22.29
CA SER A 147 24.82 -4.55 23.63
C SER A 147 25.08 -5.61 24.71
N SER A 148 25.32 -5.19 25.96
CA SER A 148 25.49 -6.13 27.08
C SER A 148 24.28 -7.04 27.27
N ALA A 149 23.07 -6.51 27.13
CA ALA A 149 21.83 -7.26 27.22
C ALA A 149 21.69 -8.31 26.10
N ASP A 150 22.11 -7.98 24.88
CA ASP A 150 22.07 -8.92 23.75
C ASP A 150 23.12 -10.04 23.92
N ARG A 151 24.28 -9.73 24.50
CA ARG A 151 25.31 -10.72 24.86
C ARG A 151 24.81 -11.71 25.91
N GLU A 152 24.10 -11.23 26.93
CA GLU A 152 23.47 -12.09 27.95
C GLU A 152 22.38 -12.96 27.33
N LYS A 153 21.48 -12.36 26.55
CA LYS A 153 20.41 -13.09 25.86
C LYS A 153 20.94 -14.21 24.96
N LEU A 154 22.05 -13.98 24.25
CA LEU A 154 22.68 -15.03 23.43
C LEU A 154 23.19 -16.20 24.28
N LYS A 155 23.73 -15.95 25.47
CA LYS A 155 24.25 -16.98 26.39
C LYS A 155 23.15 -17.78 27.08
N GLU A 156 22.01 -17.15 27.36
CA GLU A 156 20.87 -17.76 28.05
C GLU A 156 20.05 -18.73 27.17
N LEU A 157 20.20 -18.69 25.85
CA LEU A 157 19.39 -19.53 24.94
C LEU A 157 19.82 -20.99 25.00
N ASP A 158 18.99 -21.92 25.46
CA ASP A 158 19.35 -23.35 25.53
C ASP A 158 19.29 -24.08 24.18
N ASP A 159 18.40 -23.66 23.27
CA ASP A 159 18.26 -24.28 21.93
C ASP A 159 19.42 -23.88 21.02
N SER A 160 20.26 -24.86 20.66
CA SER A 160 21.44 -24.65 19.83
C SER A 160 21.11 -24.13 18.44
N THR A 161 19.95 -24.51 17.87
CA THR A 161 19.54 -24.03 16.54
C THR A 161 19.24 -22.54 16.58
N ARG A 162 18.42 -22.11 17.55
CA ARG A 162 18.10 -20.69 17.77
C ARG A 162 19.33 -19.88 18.15
N ARG A 163 20.20 -20.44 19.01
CA ARG A 163 21.45 -19.80 19.42
C ARG A 163 22.38 -19.58 18.24
N LYS A 164 22.57 -20.59 17.38
CA LYS A 164 23.34 -20.47 16.14
C LYS A 164 22.74 -19.44 15.18
N ALA A 165 21.43 -19.47 14.97
CA ALA A 165 20.75 -18.51 14.12
C ALA A 165 20.95 -17.06 14.62
N LEU A 166 20.79 -16.83 15.92
CA LEU A 166 21.01 -15.51 16.51
C LEU A 166 22.48 -15.06 16.38
N ALA A 167 23.44 -15.95 16.63
CA ALA A 167 24.85 -15.65 16.48
C ALA A 167 25.22 -15.35 15.01
N LEU A 168 24.64 -16.07 14.03
CA LEU A 168 24.82 -15.80 12.60
C LEU A 168 24.27 -14.42 12.22
N LEU A 169 23.09 -14.04 12.73
CA LEU A 169 22.50 -12.72 12.49
C LEU A 169 23.36 -11.60 13.06
N TRP A 170 23.89 -11.76 14.28
CA TRP A 170 24.80 -10.77 14.85
C TRP A 170 26.15 -10.71 14.11
N ALA A 171 26.68 -11.86 13.67
CA ALA A 171 27.88 -11.88 12.83
C ALA A 171 27.64 -11.18 11.47
N TYR A 172 26.45 -11.32 10.90
CA TYR A 172 26.05 -10.62 9.67
C TYR A 172 25.96 -9.11 9.89
N LEU A 173 25.23 -8.67 10.92
CA LEU A 173 25.03 -7.25 11.24
C LEU A 173 26.33 -6.55 11.68
N GLY A 174 27.24 -7.28 12.34
CA GLY A 174 28.58 -6.82 12.70
C GLY A 174 29.63 -6.96 11.60
N ARG A 175 29.24 -7.44 10.40
CA ARG A 175 30.13 -7.66 9.24
C ARG A 175 31.39 -8.47 9.56
N ILE A 176 31.29 -9.43 10.48
CA ILE A 176 32.42 -10.27 10.89
C ILE A 176 32.71 -11.31 9.80
N ASP A 177 33.98 -11.46 9.42
CA ASP A 177 34.43 -12.61 8.64
C ASP A 177 34.76 -13.79 9.54
N LEU A 178 34.07 -14.91 9.33
CA LEU A 178 34.18 -16.11 10.16
C LEU A 178 35.37 -17.00 9.75
N ASN A 179 36.13 -16.63 8.71
CA ASN A 179 37.24 -17.43 8.18
C ASN A 179 36.85 -18.89 7.89
N ASP A 180 35.61 -19.10 7.46
CA ASP A 180 35.04 -20.40 7.07
C ASP A 180 34.00 -20.16 5.99
N ALA A 181 34.20 -20.76 4.83
CA ALA A 181 33.32 -20.59 3.68
C ALA A 181 31.91 -21.11 3.94
N THR A 182 31.77 -22.18 4.74
CA THR A 182 30.46 -22.78 5.04
C THR A 182 29.64 -21.89 5.97
N LEU A 183 30.23 -21.43 7.08
CA LEU A 183 29.58 -20.51 8.01
C LEU A 183 29.28 -19.15 7.38
N ASN A 184 30.16 -18.65 6.50
CA ASN A 184 29.89 -17.42 5.75
C ASN A 184 28.71 -17.61 4.76
N GLY A 185 28.57 -18.78 4.14
CA GLY A 185 27.40 -19.12 3.33
C GLY A 185 26.10 -19.09 4.16
N GLU A 186 26.08 -19.77 5.31
CA GLU A 186 24.95 -19.79 6.24
C GLU A 186 24.62 -18.38 6.77
N LYS A 187 25.64 -17.55 7.05
CA LYS A 187 25.48 -16.15 7.49
C LYS A 187 24.73 -15.31 6.46
N TYR A 188 25.07 -15.43 5.18
CA TYR A 188 24.41 -14.66 4.12
C TYR A 188 23.02 -15.21 3.78
N GLU A 189 22.75 -16.50 4.00
CA GLU A 189 21.41 -17.08 3.88
C GLU A 189 20.48 -16.67 5.03
N ALA A 190 21.03 -16.47 6.23
CA ALA A 190 20.26 -16.05 7.40
C ALA A 190 19.62 -14.66 7.26
N ALA A 191 20.27 -13.73 6.54
CA ALA A 191 19.80 -12.35 6.42
C ALA A 191 18.47 -12.20 5.65
N PRO A 192 18.27 -12.79 4.44
CA PRO A 192 16.96 -12.81 3.78
C PRO A 192 15.85 -13.48 4.58
N ILE A 193 16.18 -14.52 5.37
CA ILE A 193 15.21 -15.16 6.27
C ILE A 193 14.77 -14.17 7.35
N ALA A 194 15.73 -13.51 8.02
CA ALA A 194 15.42 -12.49 9.02
C ALA A 194 14.62 -11.31 8.45
N LEU A 195 14.91 -10.88 7.22
CA LEU A 195 14.14 -9.83 6.55
C LEU A 195 12.68 -10.24 6.35
N SER A 196 12.44 -11.47 5.91
CA SER A 196 11.08 -12.01 5.72
C SER A 196 10.35 -12.14 7.06
N LEU A 197 11.04 -12.61 8.11
CA LEU A 197 10.49 -12.68 9.47
C LEU A 197 10.18 -11.29 10.04
N ASN A 198 10.95 -10.26 9.66
CA ASN A 198 10.71 -8.88 10.07
C ASN A 198 9.47 -8.27 9.41
N GLU A 199 9.09 -8.70 8.19
CA GLU A 199 7.79 -8.34 7.60
C GLU A 199 6.64 -8.87 8.47
N ALA A 200 6.73 -10.11 8.97
CA ALA A 200 5.76 -10.66 9.91
C ALA A 200 5.75 -9.94 11.26
N PHE A 201 6.92 -9.60 11.82
CA PHE A 201 7.02 -8.81 13.05
C PHE A 201 6.40 -7.40 12.89
N THR A 202 6.59 -6.78 11.72
CA THR A 202 5.98 -5.49 11.38
C THR A 202 4.46 -5.61 11.33
N ALA A 203 3.91 -6.65 10.68
CA ALA A 203 2.47 -6.89 10.64
C ALA A 203 1.87 -7.08 12.05
N ILE A 204 2.55 -7.83 12.92
CA ILE A 204 2.15 -8.01 14.33
C ILE A 204 2.17 -6.65 15.06
N SER A 205 3.25 -5.88 14.91
CA SER A 205 3.41 -4.58 15.57
C SER A 205 2.34 -3.57 15.12
N LEU A 206 1.99 -3.59 13.83
CA LEU A 206 0.92 -2.77 13.27
C LEU A 206 -0.45 -3.15 13.82
N ALA A 207 -0.72 -4.44 14.05
CA ALA A 207 -1.96 -4.89 14.66
C ALA A 207 -2.12 -4.42 16.11
N PHE A 208 -1.02 -4.34 16.88
CA PHE A 208 -1.04 -3.78 18.25
C PHE A 208 -1.07 -2.25 18.27
N GLY A 209 -0.51 -1.59 17.26
CA GLY A 209 -0.54 -0.14 17.11
C GLY A 209 0.42 0.64 18.02
N ASN A 210 1.39 -0.03 18.67
CA ASN A 210 2.39 0.64 19.50
C ASN A 210 3.49 1.27 18.64
N LEU A 211 3.80 2.55 18.89
CA LEU A 211 4.73 3.29 18.02
C LEU A 211 6.16 2.76 18.07
N ARG A 212 6.67 2.38 19.25
CA ARG A 212 8.07 1.96 19.41
C ARG A 212 8.40 0.67 18.64
N PRO A 213 7.62 -0.43 18.75
CA PRO A 213 7.89 -1.64 18.00
C PRO A 213 7.72 -1.45 16.48
N ILE A 214 6.77 -0.62 16.05
CA ILE A 214 6.57 -0.27 14.62
C ILE A 214 7.81 0.45 14.07
N LEU A 215 8.29 1.50 14.74
CA LEU A 215 9.52 2.19 14.32
C LEU A 215 10.73 1.27 14.39
N GLY A 216 10.82 0.45 15.44
CA GLY A 216 11.89 -0.53 15.60
C GLY A 216 11.91 -1.57 14.50
N SER A 217 10.76 -2.03 14.00
CA SER A 217 10.69 -3.02 12.93
C SER A 217 11.15 -2.44 11.59
N PHE A 218 10.79 -1.20 11.28
CA PHE A 218 11.31 -0.51 10.09
C PHE A 218 12.82 -0.27 10.20
N GLN A 219 13.31 0.15 11.36
CA GLN A 219 14.76 0.31 11.58
C GLN A 219 15.52 -1.02 11.47
N VAL A 220 14.96 -2.12 11.99
CA VAL A 220 15.57 -3.45 11.84
C VAL A 220 15.58 -3.90 10.38
N SER A 221 14.56 -3.55 9.58
CA SER A 221 14.60 -3.76 8.13
C SER A 221 15.81 -3.03 7.51
N GLN A 222 16.01 -1.75 7.83
CA GLN A 222 17.14 -0.95 7.35
C GLN A 222 18.48 -1.58 7.77
N ASN A 223 18.59 -1.99 9.02
CA ASN A 223 19.77 -2.64 9.60
C ASN A 223 20.12 -3.95 8.89
N ILE A 224 19.12 -4.80 8.61
CA ILE A 224 19.32 -6.06 7.89
C ILE A 224 19.71 -5.79 6.44
N ILE A 225 19.05 -4.86 5.75
CA ILE A 225 19.34 -4.57 4.33
C ILE A 225 20.76 -3.99 4.18
N GLN A 226 21.16 -3.04 5.02
CA GLN A 226 22.48 -2.41 4.96
C GLN A 226 23.58 -3.22 5.67
N ALA A 227 23.23 -4.34 6.31
CA ALA A 227 24.11 -5.12 7.18
C ALA A 227 24.85 -4.25 8.21
N ILE A 228 24.09 -3.48 9.00
CA ILE A 228 24.60 -2.61 10.07
C ILE A 228 23.86 -2.96 11.36
N ALA A 229 24.59 -3.11 12.46
CA ALA A 229 23.97 -3.43 13.73
C ALA A 229 23.09 -2.29 14.28
N PRO A 230 21.94 -2.61 14.91
CA PRO A 230 21.09 -1.60 15.52
C PRO A 230 21.87 -0.73 16.51
N GLY A 231 21.79 0.58 16.34
CA GLY A 231 22.49 1.56 17.19
C GLY A 231 23.91 1.92 16.73
N SER A 232 24.45 1.27 15.69
CA SER A 232 25.71 1.67 15.05
C SER A 232 25.53 2.90 14.16
N SER A 233 26.64 3.52 13.73
CA SER A 233 26.59 4.72 12.89
C SER A 233 26.02 4.43 11.49
N PRO A 234 25.06 5.24 11.01
CA PRO A 234 24.56 5.17 9.63
C PRO A 234 25.64 5.40 8.56
N LEU A 235 26.80 5.98 8.90
CA LEU A 235 27.89 6.20 7.95
C LEU A 235 28.47 4.89 7.38
N LEU A 236 28.28 3.77 8.09
CA LEU A 236 28.69 2.44 7.64
C LEU A 236 27.95 1.96 6.38
N GLN A 237 26.90 2.67 5.94
CA GLN A 237 26.22 2.37 4.68
C GLN A 237 27.05 2.78 3.45
N LEU A 238 28.07 3.64 3.63
CA LEU A 238 28.97 4.03 2.55
C LEU A 238 30.01 2.94 2.29
N PRO A 239 30.41 2.71 1.02
CA PRO A 239 31.42 1.71 0.72
C PRO A 239 32.78 2.12 1.32
N TYR A 240 33.56 1.12 1.72
CA TYR A 240 34.88 1.28 2.35
C TYR A 240 34.91 1.94 3.74
N PHE A 241 33.76 2.36 4.29
CA PHE A 241 33.71 2.87 5.65
C PHE A 241 33.81 1.72 6.66
N THR A 242 34.75 1.87 7.59
CA THR A 242 34.98 0.97 8.73
C THR A 242 34.72 1.72 10.03
N ASP A 243 34.58 1.00 11.13
CA ASP A 243 34.37 1.60 12.46
C ASP A 243 35.46 2.62 12.83
N ASP A 244 36.71 2.38 12.43
CA ASP A 244 37.83 3.31 12.67
C ASP A 244 37.66 4.64 11.90
N ILE A 245 37.15 4.58 10.68
CA ILE A 245 36.83 5.78 9.87
C ILE A 245 35.69 6.55 10.52
N VAL A 246 34.65 5.85 10.98
CA VAL A 246 33.51 6.48 11.66
C VAL A 246 33.98 7.20 12.92
N LYS A 247 34.82 6.56 13.75
CA LYS A 247 35.42 7.18 14.94
C LYS A 247 36.27 8.41 14.60
N SER A 248 37.05 8.37 13.52
CA SER A 248 37.81 9.54 13.04
C SER A 248 36.91 10.71 12.64
N VAL A 249 35.73 10.43 12.06
CA VAL A 249 34.79 11.46 11.58
C VAL A 249 33.93 12.03 12.71
N GLU A 250 33.39 11.18 13.58
CA GLU A 250 32.46 11.57 14.63
C GLU A 250 33.16 11.94 15.95
N GLY A 251 34.38 11.45 16.15
CA GLY A 251 35.12 11.46 17.40
C GLY A 251 34.93 10.16 18.20
N ASP A 252 35.94 9.77 18.98
CA ASP A 252 35.97 8.48 19.69
C ASP A 252 34.80 8.28 20.70
N ASP A 253 34.31 9.37 21.32
CA ASP A 253 33.25 9.34 22.35
C ASP A 253 31.95 10.03 21.91
N ALA A 254 31.65 10.02 20.61
CA ALA A 254 30.43 10.63 20.09
C ALA A 254 29.16 9.96 20.65
N LYS A 255 28.36 10.69 21.42
CA LYS A 255 27.07 10.21 21.94
C LYS A 255 25.98 10.09 20.86
N THR A 256 26.19 10.73 19.71
CA THR A 256 25.24 10.76 18.60
C THR A 256 25.96 10.54 17.29
N HIS A 257 25.51 9.56 16.52
CA HIS A 257 26.07 9.27 15.21
C HIS A 257 25.65 10.28 14.15
N PHE A 258 26.50 10.48 13.16
CA PHE A 258 26.21 11.32 12.00
C PHE A 258 25.42 10.51 10.98
N ASN A 259 24.44 11.14 10.34
CA ASN A 259 23.86 10.58 9.12
C ASN A 259 24.68 11.02 7.90
N VAL A 260 24.45 10.36 6.76
CA VAL A 260 25.19 10.68 5.52
C VAL A 260 24.92 12.11 5.06
N GLN A 261 23.73 12.65 5.30
CA GLN A 261 23.39 14.05 4.98
C GLN A 261 24.29 15.04 5.74
N ARG A 262 24.46 14.84 7.05
CA ARG A 262 25.32 15.67 7.90
C ARG A 262 26.80 15.51 7.55
N PHE A 263 27.23 14.30 7.20
CA PHE A 263 28.59 14.12 6.68
C PHE A 263 28.78 14.88 5.36
N MET A 264 27.81 14.81 4.46
CA MET A 264 27.87 15.45 3.14
C MET A 264 27.67 16.97 3.16
N SER A 265 27.16 17.55 4.25
CA SER A 265 27.09 19.01 4.43
C SER A 265 28.41 19.62 4.91
N LEU A 266 29.36 18.81 5.40
CA LEU A 266 30.69 19.29 5.73
C LEU A 266 31.45 19.75 4.48
N PRO A 267 32.28 20.81 4.59
CA PRO A 267 33.17 21.23 3.50
C PRO A 267 34.06 20.08 3.03
N GLU A 268 34.32 20.02 1.73
CA GLU A 268 35.08 18.93 1.11
C GLU A 268 36.47 18.76 1.74
N ASP A 269 37.17 19.87 2.03
CA ASP A 269 38.48 19.87 2.69
C ASP A 269 38.45 19.19 4.05
N LYS A 270 37.40 19.45 4.85
CA LYS A 270 37.23 18.83 6.17
C LYS A 270 36.94 17.35 6.05
N ARG A 271 36.06 16.94 5.14
CA ARG A 271 35.74 15.52 4.90
C ARG A 271 36.98 14.75 4.43
N HIS A 272 37.75 15.37 3.55
CA HIS A 272 38.98 14.77 3.03
C HIS A 272 40.04 14.65 4.14
N SER A 273 40.22 15.69 4.96
CA SER A 273 41.14 15.65 6.10
C SER A 273 40.79 14.57 7.12
N LEU A 274 39.51 14.37 7.42
CA LEU A 274 39.05 13.39 8.43
C LEU A 274 39.10 11.93 7.95
N THR A 275 39.12 11.71 6.63
CA THR A 275 39.12 10.37 6.03
C THR A 275 40.46 10.01 5.39
N VAL A 276 40.81 10.66 4.28
CA VAL A 276 42.07 10.44 3.55
C VAL A 276 43.27 11.04 4.29
N GLY A 277 43.12 12.23 4.87
CA GLY A 277 44.18 12.90 5.64
C GLY A 277 44.60 12.14 6.91
N ALA A 278 43.70 11.34 7.47
CA ALA A 278 43.99 10.42 8.58
C ALA A 278 44.68 9.13 8.13
N GLY A 279 44.88 8.92 6.82
CA GLY A 279 45.49 7.72 6.25
C GLY A 279 44.56 6.49 6.22
N LEU A 280 43.25 6.67 6.46
CA LEU A 280 42.29 5.58 6.58
C LEU A 280 41.65 5.19 5.23
N LEU A 281 41.56 6.13 4.29
CA LEU A 281 41.04 5.89 2.93
C LEU A 281 42.03 6.35 1.86
N SER A 282 42.05 5.64 0.73
CA SER A 282 42.66 6.12 -0.51
C SER A 282 41.74 7.10 -1.26
N GLU A 283 42.31 7.97 -2.10
CA GLU A 283 41.54 8.91 -2.92
C GLU A 283 40.48 8.22 -3.80
N LYS A 284 40.82 7.03 -4.35
CA LYS A 284 39.89 6.25 -5.18
C LYS A 284 38.71 5.71 -4.37
N GLN A 285 38.96 5.21 -3.17
CA GLN A 285 37.92 4.71 -2.27
C GLN A 285 37.02 5.86 -1.81
N TYR A 286 37.62 7.00 -1.46
CA TYR A 286 36.88 8.22 -1.11
C TYR A 286 35.97 8.66 -2.26
N ALA A 287 36.49 8.78 -3.49
CA ALA A 287 35.70 9.17 -4.65
C ALA A 287 34.51 8.21 -4.90
N SER A 288 34.72 6.91 -4.74
CA SER A 288 33.66 5.90 -4.85
C SER A 288 32.59 6.06 -3.77
N ALA A 289 32.99 6.24 -2.51
CA ALA A 289 32.07 6.46 -1.39
C ALA A 289 31.23 7.73 -1.57
N ILE A 290 31.85 8.82 -2.03
CA ILE A 290 31.15 10.07 -2.32
C ILE A 290 30.21 9.93 -3.53
N SER A 291 30.58 9.14 -4.54
CA SER A 291 29.69 8.85 -5.67
C SER A 291 28.42 8.13 -5.23
N VAL A 292 28.53 7.12 -4.36
CA VAL A 292 27.38 6.40 -3.79
C VAL A 292 26.55 7.33 -2.90
N ALA A 293 27.20 8.14 -2.05
CA ALA A 293 26.51 9.10 -1.19
C ALA A 293 25.60 10.07 -1.99
N LYS A 294 26.06 10.52 -3.17
CA LYS A 294 25.31 11.40 -4.08
C LYS A 294 24.16 10.72 -4.83
N GLN A 295 24.02 9.40 -4.74
CA GLN A 295 22.95 8.64 -5.39
C GLN A 295 21.87 8.17 -4.40
N LEU A 296 22.06 8.43 -3.10
CA LEU A 296 21.08 8.02 -2.10
C LEU A 296 19.74 8.73 -2.30
N PRO A 297 18.61 7.99 -2.28
CA PRO A 297 17.29 8.54 -2.54
C PRO A 297 16.72 9.20 -1.28
N ALA A 298 17.34 10.28 -0.83
CA ALA A 298 16.84 11.08 0.30
C ALA A 298 15.62 11.89 -0.13
N LEU A 299 14.48 11.59 0.49
CA LEU A 299 13.19 12.21 0.17
C LEU A 299 12.95 13.39 1.13
N GLU A 300 13.02 14.61 0.61
CA GLU A 300 12.76 15.84 1.36
C GLU A 300 11.30 16.26 1.16
N VAL A 301 10.55 16.37 2.26
CA VAL A 301 9.16 16.82 2.22
C VAL A 301 9.12 18.35 2.09
N SER A 302 8.49 18.84 1.02
CA SER A 302 8.34 20.28 0.79
C SER A 302 7.04 20.84 1.37
N LYS A 303 5.94 20.09 1.25
CA LYS A 303 4.64 20.47 1.81
C LYS A 303 3.82 19.21 2.10
N ALA A 304 3.16 19.16 3.25
CA ALA A 304 2.08 18.21 3.49
C ALA A 304 0.85 18.95 3.98
N PHE A 305 -0.31 18.58 3.44
CA PHE A 305 -1.58 19.17 3.80
C PHE A 305 -2.70 18.14 3.65
N PHE A 306 -3.78 18.38 4.37
CA PHE A 306 -5.00 17.60 4.27
C PHE A 306 -5.96 18.26 3.29
N LYS A 307 -6.67 17.45 2.51
CA LYS A 307 -7.74 17.90 1.62
C LYS A 307 -8.85 16.86 1.56
N VAL A 308 -10.07 17.28 1.29
CA VAL A 308 -11.19 16.41 0.91
C VAL A 308 -11.47 16.66 -0.57
N MET A 309 -11.75 15.61 -1.34
CA MET A 309 -12.07 15.80 -2.75
C MET A 309 -13.45 16.43 -2.88
N GLY A 310 -13.54 17.56 -3.59
CA GLY A 310 -14.80 18.27 -3.83
C GLY A 310 -15.23 19.24 -2.72
N GLU A 311 -14.58 19.21 -1.54
CA GLU A 311 -14.89 20.12 -0.42
C GLU A 311 -13.64 20.94 -0.04
N LYS A 312 -13.79 22.27 0.08
CA LYS A 312 -12.70 23.16 0.55
C LYS A 312 -12.40 22.98 2.04
N VAL A 313 -13.39 22.51 2.81
CA VAL A 313 -13.33 22.37 4.26
C VAL A 313 -13.45 20.91 4.64
N ILE A 314 -12.69 20.47 5.64
CA ILE A 314 -12.72 19.08 6.08
C ILE A 314 -13.84 18.93 7.11
N THR A 315 -14.89 18.20 6.73
CA THR A 315 -16.04 17.90 7.58
C THR A 315 -15.81 16.63 8.44
N PRO A 316 -16.51 16.47 9.58
CA PRO A 316 -16.34 15.30 10.44
C PRO A 316 -16.79 14.01 9.74
N SER A 317 -16.08 12.90 9.99
CA SER A 317 -16.34 11.60 9.36
C SER A 317 -16.18 11.54 7.83
N SER A 318 -15.67 12.59 7.19
CA SER A 318 -15.36 12.63 5.76
C SER A 318 -14.15 11.76 5.40
N LEU A 319 -13.98 11.46 4.11
CA LEU A 319 -12.80 10.77 3.60
C LEU A 319 -11.73 11.83 3.28
N VAL A 320 -10.79 12.02 4.21
CA VAL A 320 -9.70 12.99 4.06
C VAL A 320 -8.49 12.36 3.37
N GLN A 321 -7.86 13.13 2.49
CA GLN A 321 -6.60 12.79 1.83
C GLN A 321 -5.45 13.61 2.43
N LEU A 322 -4.44 12.93 2.95
CA LEU A 322 -3.13 13.53 3.20
C LEU A 322 -2.35 13.54 1.88
N VAL A 323 -2.05 14.74 1.38
CA VAL A 323 -1.20 14.93 0.21
C VAL A 323 0.19 15.37 0.69
N VAL A 324 1.19 14.54 0.42
CA VAL A 324 2.60 14.81 0.71
C VAL A 324 3.32 15.11 -0.60
N LYS A 325 3.77 16.35 -0.75
CA LYS A 325 4.62 16.79 -1.86
C LYS A 325 6.07 16.73 -1.40
N ALA A 326 6.84 15.85 -2.02
CA ALA A 326 8.23 15.59 -1.64
C ALA A 326 9.12 15.47 -2.87
N ARG A 327 10.40 15.81 -2.72
CA ARG A 327 11.39 15.76 -3.81
C ARG A 327 12.59 14.92 -3.38
N PHE A 328 13.19 14.23 -4.33
CA PHE A 328 14.43 13.49 -4.09
C PHE A 328 15.62 14.43 -4.20
N VAL A 329 16.27 14.68 -3.06
CA VAL A 329 17.46 15.54 -2.95
C VAL A 329 18.58 14.71 -2.35
N PRO A 330 19.40 14.05 -3.19
CA PRO A 330 20.50 13.26 -2.67
C PRO A 330 21.50 14.11 -1.87
N PRO A 331 22.18 13.52 -0.87
CA PRO A 331 23.20 14.19 -0.09
C PRO A 331 24.34 14.75 -0.97
N GLY A 332 24.73 16.01 -0.74
CA GLY A 332 25.88 16.63 -1.41
C GLY A 332 25.57 17.53 -2.60
N TYR A 333 24.29 17.76 -2.92
CA TYR A 333 23.87 18.81 -3.85
C TYR A 333 23.52 20.08 -3.08
N SER A 334 24.24 21.16 -3.33
CA SER A 334 24.03 22.47 -2.68
C SER A 334 23.16 23.42 -3.51
N ASN A 335 23.15 23.22 -4.84
CA ASN A 335 22.39 24.05 -5.79
C ASN A 335 21.11 23.34 -6.20
N VAL A 336 20.20 23.12 -5.25
CA VAL A 336 18.89 22.53 -5.52
C VAL A 336 17.96 23.64 -6.05
N PRO A 337 17.28 23.45 -7.20
CA PRO A 337 16.31 24.43 -7.70
C PRO A 337 15.23 24.74 -6.66
N GLU A 338 14.83 26.01 -6.57
CA GLU A 338 13.69 26.41 -5.73
C GLU A 338 12.39 25.79 -6.29
N VAL A 339 11.50 25.39 -5.39
CA VAL A 339 10.25 24.75 -5.76
C VAL A 339 9.29 25.80 -6.29
N THR A 340 8.75 25.58 -7.49
CA THR A 340 7.72 26.46 -8.04
C THR A 340 6.41 26.24 -7.28
N PRO A 341 5.68 27.29 -6.85
CA PRO A 341 4.44 27.15 -6.07
C PRO A 341 3.40 26.22 -6.72
N ALA A 342 3.30 26.23 -8.05
CA ALA A 342 2.39 25.38 -8.82
C ALA A 342 2.65 23.87 -8.68
N ASP A 343 3.89 23.43 -8.38
CA ASP A 343 4.18 22.00 -8.15
C ASP A 343 3.74 21.53 -6.75
N LEU A 344 3.54 22.47 -5.81
CA LEU A 344 3.10 22.19 -4.44
C LEU A 344 1.57 22.15 -4.31
N GLU A 345 0.87 22.61 -5.33
CA GLU A 345 -0.58 22.52 -5.43
C GLU A 345 -0.99 21.14 -5.94
N ASP A 346 -2.13 20.65 -5.46
CA ASP A 346 -2.73 19.40 -5.91
C ASP A 346 -4.17 19.67 -6.34
N VAL A 347 -4.30 20.24 -7.55
CA VAL A 347 -5.58 20.57 -8.18
C VAL A 347 -6.43 19.30 -8.29
N ASP A 348 -7.69 19.40 -7.88
CA ASP A 348 -8.63 18.30 -7.96
C ASP A 348 -8.96 17.96 -9.43
N PRO A 349 -9.17 16.67 -9.75
CA PRO A 349 -9.64 16.30 -11.09
C PRO A 349 -11.02 16.92 -11.35
N ASP A 350 -11.30 17.25 -12.62
CA ASP A 350 -12.63 17.72 -13.04
C ASP A 350 -13.72 16.71 -12.59
N GLU A 351 -14.89 17.18 -12.18
CA GLU A 351 -16.01 16.35 -11.69
C GLU A 351 -16.46 15.26 -12.69
N ASP A 352 -16.21 15.49 -13.98
CA ASP A 352 -16.53 14.56 -15.07
C ASP A 352 -15.54 13.36 -15.17
N ASP A 353 -14.41 13.37 -14.47
CA ASP A 353 -13.38 12.32 -14.54
C ASP A 353 -13.62 11.23 -13.49
N LEU A 354 -14.65 10.41 -13.74
CA LEU A 354 -15.06 9.29 -12.87
C LEU A 354 -13.93 8.28 -12.61
N ASP A 355 -12.97 8.11 -13.53
CA ASP A 355 -11.84 7.19 -13.34
C ASP A 355 -10.81 7.72 -12.34
N ALA A 356 -10.53 9.03 -12.39
CA ALA A 356 -9.72 9.71 -11.38
C ALA A 356 -10.40 9.69 -10.00
N LEU A 357 -11.73 9.89 -9.96
CA LEU A 357 -12.54 9.87 -8.74
C LEU A 357 -12.62 8.47 -8.10
N MET A 358 -12.67 7.42 -8.93
CA MET A 358 -12.68 6.01 -8.50
C MET A 358 -11.27 5.46 -8.17
N GLY A 359 -10.22 6.29 -8.29
CA GLY A 359 -8.84 5.91 -8.00
C GLY A 359 -8.27 4.86 -8.97
N ARG A 360 -8.86 4.69 -10.16
CA ARG A 360 -8.42 3.72 -11.17
C ARG A 360 -7.61 4.42 -12.25
N LYS A 361 -6.28 4.39 -12.09
CA LYS A 361 -5.26 5.00 -12.97
C LYS A 361 -5.39 6.52 -13.08
N SER A 362 -4.37 7.22 -12.57
CA SER A 362 -4.22 8.67 -12.71
C SER A 362 -3.89 9.03 -14.17
N THR A 363 -4.92 9.19 -14.99
CA THR A 363 -4.79 9.98 -16.22
C THR A 363 -4.80 11.44 -15.79
N LYS A 364 -3.68 12.17 -15.95
CA LYS A 364 -3.71 13.63 -15.78
C LYS A 364 -4.34 14.21 -17.04
N THR A 365 -5.60 14.60 -16.95
CA THR A 365 -6.31 15.36 -17.98
C THR A 365 -5.90 16.83 -17.84
N LYS A 366 -5.02 17.32 -18.72
CA LYS A 366 -4.66 18.74 -18.75
C LYS A 366 -5.50 19.42 -19.83
N LYS A 367 -6.41 20.33 -19.45
CA LYS A 367 -7.10 21.22 -20.40
C LYS A 367 -6.09 22.28 -20.88
N LEU A 368 -5.76 22.27 -22.17
CA LEU A 368 -5.10 23.42 -22.80
C LEU A 368 -6.11 24.55 -22.98
N ALA A 369 -5.64 25.80 -23.06
CA ALA A 369 -6.46 27.00 -23.28
C ALA A 369 -7.33 26.98 -24.56
N ASN A 370 -7.22 25.92 -25.37
CA ASN A 370 -7.96 25.70 -26.61
C ASN A 370 -9.01 24.56 -26.52
N GLY A 371 -9.32 24.07 -25.31
CA GLY A 371 -10.34 23.02 -25.11
C GLY A 371 -9.89 21.60 -25.46
N GLU A 372 -8.63 21.41 -25.88
CA GLU A 372 -8.08 20.09 -26.19
C GLU A 372 -7.59 19.40 -24.90
N LYS A 373 -8.15 18.22 -24.62
CA LYS A 373 -7.79 17.36 -23.47
C LYS A 373 -6.57 16.52 -23.85
N VAL A 374 -5.41 16.80 -23.25
CA VAL A 374 -4.24 15.92 -23.38
C VAL A 374 -4.24 14.94 -22.21
N GLU A 375 -4.53 13.68 -22.51
CA GLU A 375 -4.37 12.56 -21.59
C GLU A 375 -2.88 12.23 -21.46
N SER A 376 -2.28 12.64 -20.34
CA SER A 376 -0.93 12.17 -19.99
C SER A 376 -1.04 10.96 -19.07
N LYS A 377 -0.64 9.78 -19.58
CA LYS A 377 -0.48 8.58 -18.76
C LYS A 377 0.62 8.87 -17.73
N VAL A 378 0.27 8.85 -16.45
CA VAL A 378 1.27 8.84 -15.38
C VAL A 378 1.88 7.44 -15.37
N GLU A 379 3.05 7.29 -15.99
CA GLU A 379 3.81 6.04 -15.89
C GLU A 379 4.40 5.93 -14.49
N ALA A 380 4.06 4.84 -13.80
CA ALA A 380 4.60 4.55 -12.48
C ALA A 380 6.08 4.16 -12.60
N ILE A 381 6.98 5.05 -12.20
CA ILE A 381 8.43 4.86 -12.30
C ILE A 381 8.94 4.19 -11.03
N GLN A 382 9.72 3.12 -11.20
CA GLN A 382 10.37 2.44 -10.10
C GLN A 382 11.67 3.15 -9.71
N PRO A 383 11.98 3.26 -8.41
CA PRO A 383 13.28 3.73 -7.96
C PRO A 383 14.40 2.76 -8.35
N PRO A 384 15.65 3.24 -8.38
CA PRO A 384 16.79 2.34 -8.50
C PRO A 384 16.84 1.38 -7.30
N LEU A 385 17.48 0.23 -7.53
CA LEU A 385 17.70 -0.77 -6.48
C LEU A 385 18.51 -0.21 -5.32
N ALA A 386 18.30 -0.76 -4.13
CA ALA A 386 19.06 -0.39 -2.95
C ALA A 386 20.53 -0.75 -3.13
N HIS A 387 21.44 0.18 -2.82
CA HIS A 387 22.86 -0.13 -2.72
C HIS A 387 23.11 -0.87 -1.41
N ALA A 388 23.01 -2.20 -1.47
CA ALA A 388 23.11 -3.09 -0.32
C ALA A 388 23.98 -4.34 -0.66
N PRO A 389 25.30 -4.17 -0.84
CA PRO A 389 26.18 -5.23 -1.38
C PRO A 389 26.31 -6.47 -0.47
N TYR A 390 25.96 -6.37 0.81
CA TYR A 390 26.03 -7.48 1.76
C TYR A 390 24.76 -8.33 1.79
N LEU A 391 23.65 -7.83 1.26
CA LEU A 391 22.41 -8.60 1.18
C LEU A 391 22.46 -9.53 -0.03
N ALA A 392 22.17 -10.82 0.17
CA ALA A 392 22.25 -11.82 -0.89
C ALA A 392 21.20 -11.64 -2.00
N ARG A 393 20.23 -10.74 -1.83
CA ARG A 393 19.14 -10.48 -2.77
C ARG A 393 19.07 -8.99 -3.07
N ASP A 394 18.73 -8.68 -4.32
CA ASP A 394 18.39 -7.31 -4.70
C ASP A 394 17.07 -6.91 -4.04
N HIS A 395 17.03 -5.69 -3.50
CA HIS A 395 15.87 -5.12 -2.85
C HIS A 395 15.52 -3.76 -3.46
N SER A 396 14.25 -3.57 -3.79
CA SER A 396 13.72 -2.29 -4.24
C SER A 396 13.29 -1.46 -3.02
N PRO A 397 13.84 -0.25 -2.82
CA PRO A 397 13.45 0.59 -1.69
C PRO A 397 11.96 0.87 -1.65
N ARG A 398 11.40 0.88 -0.45
CA ARG A 398 9.99 1.22 -0.18
C ARG A 398 9.92 2.37 0.81
N TRP A 399 8.93 3.22 0.65
CA TRP A 399 8.66 4.33 1.56
C TRP A 399 7.34 4.11 2.27
N HIS A 400 7.39 4.17 3.60
CA HIS A 400 6.23 4.00 4.45
C HIS A 400 5.85 5.34 5.05
N ILE A 401 4.61 5.77 4.83
CA ILE A 401 4.05 6.97 5.46
C ILE A 401 2.94 6.54 6.39
N PHE A 402 3.02 6.94 7.66
CA PHE A 402 1.95 6.75 8.62
C PHE A 402 1.82 7.95 9.56
N LEU A 403 0.67 8.05 10.22
CA LEU A 403 0.40 9.08 11.22
C LEU A 403 0.34 8.45 12.61
N ALA A 404 1.01 9.07 13.57
CA ALA A 404 0.99 8.67 14.96
C ALA A 404 0.53 9.83 15.86
N ASP A 405 -0.09 9.47 16.98
CA ASP A 405 -0.34 10.40 18.07
C ASP A 405 0.85 10.35 19.05
N PRO A 406 1.66 11.42 19.16
CA PRO A 406 2.79 11.44 20.07
C PRO A 406 2.37 11.42 21.54
N LYS A 407 1.15 11.86 21.89
CA LYS A 407 0.66 11.90 23.28
C LYS A 407 0.36 10.51 23.81
N GLN A 408 -0.25 9.67 22.97
CA GLN A 408 -0.60 8.29 23.34
C GLN A 408 0.51 7.30 23.02
N GLY A 409 1.48 7.66 22.18
CA GLY A 409 2.53 6.75 21.71
C GLY A 409 1.97 5.61 20.85
N LYS A 410 0.84 5.87 20.18
CA LYS A 410 0.13 4.92 19.32
C LYS A 410 0.03 5.43 17.90
N MET A 411 -0.05 4.49 16.97
CA MET A 411 -0.37 4.75 15.58
C MET A 411 -1.84 5.16 15.45
N ALA A 412 -2.10 6.25 14.73
CA ALA A 412 -3.45 6.74 14.46
C ALA A 412 -3.95 6.23 13.10
N VAL A 413 -3.12 6.34 12.06
CA VAL A 413 -3.43 5.86 10.70
C VAL A 413 -2.37 4.84 10.29
N PRO A 414 -2.77 3.64 9.79
CA PRO A 414 -1.83 2.61 9.36
C PRO A 414 -0.94 3.06 8.19
N PRO A 415 0.24 2.45 8.01
CA PRO A 415 1.18 2.86 6.98
C PRO A 415 0.70 2.56 5.57
N PHE A 416 0.89 3.55 4.69
CA PHE A 416 0.79 3.40 3.25
C PHE A 416 2.19 3.20 2.69
N THR A 417 2.35 2.16 1.88
CA THR A 417 3.63 1.78 1.30
C THR A 417 3.68 2.23 -0.15
N PHE A 418 4.64 3.09 -0.49
CA PHE A 418 4.89 3.58 -1.83
C PHE A 418 6.14 2.90 -2.39
N THR A 419 6.03 2.33 -3.59
CA THR A 419 7.11 1.63 -4.29
C THR A 419 7.39 2.21 -5.68
N THR A 420 6.54 3.12 -6.14
CA THR A 420 6.60 3.76 -7.46
C THR A 420 6.27 5.23 -7.34
N PHE A 421 6.74 6.03 -8.31
CA PHE A 421 6.62 7.48 -8.33
C PHE A 421 6.13 8.00 -9.68
N ASP A 422 5.53 9.19 -9.70
CA ASP A 422 4.88 9.76 -10.89
C ASP A 422 5.86 10.36 -11.89
N LYS A 423 7.02 10.85 -11.43
CA LYS A 423 8.03 11.53 -12.25
C LYS A 423 9.40 10.85 -12.13
N PRO A 424 10.26 10.92 -13.16
CA PRO A 424 11.58 10.30 -13.11
C PRO A 424 12.45 10.94 -12.04
N LEU A 425 13.17 10.09 -11.30
CA LEU A 425 14.02 10.45 -10.17
C LEU A 425 15.41 10.92 -10.62
N PHE A 426 15.92 10.29 -11.67
CA PHE A 426 17.23 10.55 -12.26
C PHE A 426 17.08 10.74 -13.77
N ASP A 427 17.88 11.63 -14.34
CA ASP A 427 18.06 11.77 -15.79
C ASP A 427 18.84 10.57 -16.36
N GLU A 428 18.88 10.43 -17.69
CA GLU A 428 19.68 9.41 -18.39
C GLU A 428 21.18 9.45 -18.03
N ALA A 429 21.67 10.60 -17.55
CA ALA A 429 23.05 10.79 -17.07
C ALA A 429 23.26 10.43 -15.58
N GLY A 430 22.24 9.91 -14.89
CA GLY A 430 22.29 9.54 -13.47
C GLY A 430 22.30 10.73 -12.49
N LYS A 431 21.95 11.94 -12.97
CA LYS A 431 21.80 13.13 -12.13
C LYS A 431 20.37 13.22 -11.59
N PRO A 432 20.17 13.67 -10.34
CA PRO A 432 18.83 13.86 -9.78
C PRO A 432 18.08 14.97 -10.53
N THR A 433 16.82 14.71 -10.87
CA THR A 433 15.93 15.66 -11.58
C THR A 433 15.28 16.67 -10.64
N PHE A 434 15.28 16.39 -9.33
CA PHE A 434 14.61 17.17 -8.28
C PHE A 434 13.09 17.36 -8.49
N ASN A 435 12.49 16.54 -9.34
CA ASN A 435 11.05 16.59 -9.61
C ASN A 435 10.23 16.37 -8.34
N VAL A 436 9.22 17.23 -8.13
CA VAL A 436 8.26 17.08 -7.03
C VAL A 436 7.35 15.89 -7.30
N GLN A 437 7.39 14.92 -6.41
CA GLN A 437 6.54 13.74 -6.34
C GLN A 437 5.34 14.03 -5.46
N THR A 438 4.20 13.42 -5.79
CA THR A 438 2.97 13.54 -5.02
C THR A 438 2.61 12.19 -4.44
N LEU A 439 2.58 12.08 -3.12
CA LEU A 439 2.17 10.88 -2.40
C LEU A 439 0.83 11.17 -1.73
N LYS A 440 -0.20 10.41 -2.08
CA LYS A 440 -1.56 10.60 -1.58
C LYS A 440 -1.96 9.42 -0.70
N MET A 441 -2.52 9.72 0.47
CA MET A 441 -3.02 8.73 1.43
C MET A 441 -4.42 9.12 1.84
N GLN A 442 -5.37 8.20 1.73
CA GLN A 442 -6.78 8.45 2.04
C GLN A 442 -7.16 7.72 3.32
N PHE A 443 -7.80 8.41 4.27
CA PHE A 443 -8.29 7.82 5.51
C PHE A 443 -9.55 8.54 5.99
N GLN A 444 -10.29 7.92 6.91
CA GLN A 444 -11.50 8.52 7.45
C GLN A 444 -11.16 9.51 8.57
N ALA A 445 -11.69 10.73 8.49
CA ALA A 445 -11.51 11.75 9.51
C ALA A 445 -12.28 11.38 10.79
N PRO A 446 -11.77 11.76 11.98
CA PRO A 446 -12.52 11.64 13.23
C PRO A 446 -13.92 12.30 13.18
N PRO A 447 -14.90 11.79 13.96
CA PRO A 447 -16.25 12.35 14.00
C PRO A 447 -16.37 13.63 14.83
N GLN A 448 -15.32 14.01 15.56
CA GLN A 448 -15.32 15.19 16.43
C GLN A 448 -14.75 16.40 15.69
N VAL A 449 -15.42 17.55 15.84
CA VAL A 449 -14.94 18.84 15.34
C VAL A 449 -13.77 19.31 16.23
N GLY A 450 -12.71 19.82 15.61
CA GLY A 450 -11.54 20.33 16.32
C GLY A 450 -10.22 20.09 15.58
N ASP A 451 -9.14 20.56 16.20
CA ASP A 451 -7.78 20.47 15.67
C ASP A 451 -7.08 19.22 16.21
N PHE A 452 -6.74 18.30 15.33
CA PHE A 452 -6.01 17.08 15.66
C PHE A 452 -4.56 17.20 15.21
N THR A 453 -3.64 17.21 16.17
CA THR A 453 -2.20 17.25 15.91
C THR A 453 -1.67 15.82 15.75
N PHE A 454 -1.14 15.51 14.58
CA PHE A 454 -0.49 14.24 14.28
C PHE A 454 0.99 14.45 14.00
N VAL A 455 1.76 13.39 14.23
CA VAL A 455 3.13 13.30 13.73
C VAL A 455 3.13 12.36 12.54
N MET A 456 3.46 12.91 11.37
CA MET A 456 3.74 12.15 10.17
C MET A 456 5.15 11.58 10.24
N HIS A 457 5.24 10.26 10.07
CA HIS A 457 6.49 9.54 9.91
C HIS A 457 6.62 9.08 8.46
N LEU A 458 7.67 9.54 7.78
CA LEU A 458 8.09 9.06 6.47
C LEU A 458 9.38 8.26 6.66
N LEU A 459 9.32 6.94 6.45
CA LEU A 459 10.47 6.06 6.61
C LEU A 459 10.83 5.38 5.30
N CYS A 460 12.12 5.15 5.10
CA CYS A 460 12.63 4.26 4.05
C CYS A 460 12.96 2.91 4.68
N ASP A 461 12.56 1.79 4.07
CA ASP A 461 12.87 0.47 4.60
C ASP A 461 14.34 0.04 4.43
N SER A 462 15.07 0.67 3.50
CA SER A 462 16.33 0.18 2.95
C SER A 462 17.58 0.95 3.37
N TYR A 463 17.44 2.19 3.81
CA TYR A 463 18.55 3.08 4.12
C TYR A 463 18.37 3.70 5.51
N LEU A 464 19.46 3.84 6.24
CA LEU A 464 19.43 4.40 7.59
C LEU A 464 19.52 5.93 7.52
N GLY A 465 18.77 6.60 8.40
CA GLY A 465 18.85 8.06 8.58
C GLY A 465 18.26 8.89 7.44
N LEU A 466 17.50 8.27 6.53
CA LEU A 466 16.67 8.98 5.53
C LEU A 466 15.24 9.26 6.03
N ASP A 467 14.96 8.94 7.29
CA ASP A 467 13.63 9.10 7.88
C ASP A 467 13.32 10.57 8.17
N THR A 468 12.10 10.98 7.87
CA THR A 468 11.60 12.34 8.14
C THR A 468 10.43 12.28 9.10
N LYS A 469 10.46 13.15 10.11
CA LYS A 469 9.38 13.34 11.08
C LYS A 469 8.85 14.77 10.94
N MET A 470 7.55 14.92 10.75
CA MET A 470 6.91 16.23 10.62
C MET A 470 5.60 16.27 11.40
N GLU A 471 5.36 17.36 12.10
CA GLU A 471 4.07 17.60 12.76
C GLU A 471 3.09 18.18 11.73
N VAL A 472 1.88 17.62 11.68
CA VAL A 472 0.80 18.04 10.79
C VAL A 472 -0.49 18.17 11.59
N THR A 473 -1.20 19.28 11.39
CA THR A 473 -2.47 19.55 12.07
C THR A 473 -3.62 19.35 11.11
N LEU A 474 -4.55 18.48 11.49
CA LEU A 474 -5.81 18.27 10.79
C LEU A 474 -6.87 19.17 11.43
N HIS A 475 -7.33 20.16 10.67
CA HIS A 475 -8.42 21.05 11.07
C HIS A 475 -9.75 20.47 10.59
N ILE A 476 -10.63 20.11 11.53
CA ILE A 476 -11.99 19.64 11.22
C ILE A 476 -12.96 20.73 11.66
N ASP A 477 -13.68 21.28 10.69
CA ASP A 477 -14.66 22.35 10.90
C ASP A 477 -16.10 21.79 10.94
N ASP A 478 -17.02 22.61 11.45
CA ASP A 478 -18.44 22.27 11.47
C ASP A 478 -19.00 22.21 10.04
N PRO A 479 -19.81 21.19 9.68
CA PRO A 479 -20.49 21.12 8.37
C PRO A 479 -21.27 22.39 8.01
N ALA A 480 -21.75 23.17 8.98
CA ALA A 480 -22.42 24.44 8.71
C ALA A 480 -21.50 25.50 8.05
N LYS A 481 -20.19 25.48 8.33
CA LYS A 481 -19.22 26.37 7.67
C LYS A 481 -18.89 25.93 6.26
N ALA A 482 -18.88 24.61 6.00
CA ALA A 482 -18.67 24.07 4.65
C ALA A 482 -19.79 24.52 3.70
N ALA A 483 -21.05 24.40 4.13
CA ALA A 483 -22.21 24.83 3.36
C ALA A 483 -22.20 26.35 3.03
N ALA A 484 -21.71 27.19 3.94
CA ALA A 484 -21.63 28.63 3.71
C ALA A 484 -20.57 29.02 2.65
N LEU A 485 -19.49 28.24 2.53
CA LEU A 485 -18.44 28.49 1.54
C LEU A 485 -18.81 27.94 0.15
N GLU A 486 -19.55 26.83 0.09
CA GLU A 486 -20.12 26.32 -1.16
C GLU A 486 -21.17 27.27 -1.75
N GLU A 487 -22.04 27.86 -0.91
CA GLU A 487 -23.03 28.86 -1.36
C GLU A 487 -22.39 30.14 -1.94
N GLU A 488 -21.19 30.53 -1.46
CA GLU A 488 -20.46 31.67 -2.04
C GLU A 488 -19.85 31.35 -3.40
N ASP A 489 -19.37 30.11 -3.62
CA ASP A 489 -18.75 29.70 -4.89
C ASP A 489 -19.80 29.57 -6.02
N ASP A 490 -20.97 28.98 -5.74
CA ASP A 490 -22.07 28.80 -6.70
C ASP A 490 -22.65 30.13 -7.23
N ILE A 491 -22.47 31.24 -6.49
CA ILE A 491 -22.93 32.58 -6.90
C ILE A 491 -21.92 33.28 -7.84
N SER A 492 -20.68 32.78 -7.94
CA SER A 492 -19.59 33.45 -8.65
C SER A 492 -19.46 33.12 -10.14
N GLU A 493 -20.31 32.29 -10.72
CA GLU A 493 -20.35 32.15 -12.18
C GLU A 493 -20.91 33.45 -12.79
N PRO A 494 -20.11 34.28 -13.48
CA PRO A 494 -20.67 35.45 -14.14
C PRO A 494 -21.49 34.95 -15.34
N ASP A 495 -22.75 35.35 -15.38
CA ASP A 495 -23.63 35.29 -16.55
C ASP A 495 -23.01 36.09 -17.74
N GLU A 496 -21.95 35.57 -18.37
CA GLU A 496 -21.36 36.12 -19.59
C GLU A 496 -21.92 35.41 -20.82
N GLY A 497 -23.13 35.82 -21.19
CA GLY A 497 -23.83 35.35 -22.38
C GLY A 497 -24.67 36.42 -23.07
N MET A 498 -24.25 37.70 -23.04
CA MET A 498 -24.93 38.77 -23.79
C MET A 498 -23.94 39.57 -24.64
N ALA A 499 -23.46 38.97 -25.73
CA ALA A 499 -22.74 39.66 -26.79
C ALA A 499 -23.35 39.39 -28.17
N CYS A 500 -24.09 40.39 -28.66
CA CYS A 500 -24.26 40.81 -30.06
C CYS A 500 -24.38 39.74 -31.17
N PHE A 501 -25.60 39.56 -31.69
CA PHE A 501 -25.81 39.36 -33.12
C PHE A 501 -26.96 40.24 -33.62
N LEU A 502 -26.59 41.26 -34.40
CA LEU A 502 -27.50 42.02 -35.26
C LEU A 502 -28.02 41.09 -36.35
N LEU A 503 -29.35 41.03 -36.54
CA LEU A 503 -30.01 41.15 -37.84
C LEU A 503 -31.54 41.21 -37.68
N ASP A 504 -32.14 41.86 -38.66
CA ASP A 504 -33.41 42.59 -38.68
C ASP A 504 -34.65 41.71 -38.96
N SER A 505 -35.85 42.23 -38.65
CA SER A 505 -37.19 41.94 -39.25
C SER A 505 -38.29 41.20 -38.43
N LYS A 506 -39.19 42.03 -37.87
CA LYS A 506 -40.67 41.92 -37.65
C LYS A 506 -41.29 40.96 -36.58
N PRO A 507 -42.33 41.42 -35.85
CA PRO A 507 -42.92 40.69 -34.72
C PRO A 507 -44.14 39.84 -35.12
N LEU A 508 -44.25 38.65 -34.54
CA LEU A 508 -45.51 37.94 -34.42
C LEU A 508 -45.63 37.32 -33.02
N SER A 509 -46.86 37.33 -32.53
CA SER A 509 -47.33 37.15 -31.16
C SER A 509 -47.11 35.76 -30.52
N ARG A 510 -47.09 35.82 -29.18
CA ARG A 510 -47.77 34.95 -28.19
C ARG A 510 -47.04 33.75 -27.57
N ASP A 511 -47.21 33.75 -26.25
CA ASP A 511 -47.35 32.65 -25.30
C ASP A 511 -46.08 32.17 -24.54
N HIS A 512 -46.11 32.52 -23.25
CA HIS A 512 -45.27 32.04 -22.15
C HIS A 512 -45.26 30.52 -22.03
N ALA A 513 -44.07 29.95 -21.82
CA ALA A 513 -43.89 28.72 -21.04
C ALA A 513 -42.55 28.79 -20.30
N ASN A 514 -42.62 28.92 -18.97
CA ASN A 514 -41.50 28.93 -18.05
C ASN A 514 -41.22 27.47 -17.66
N ILE A 515 -40.03 26.94 -17.97
CA ILE A 515 -39.58 25.61 -17.54
C ILE A 515 -38.54 25.84 -16.44
N PRO A 516 -38.77 25.43 -15.17
CA PRO A 516 -37.71 25.47 -14.18
C PRO A 516 -36.83 24.23 -14.31
N SER A 517 -35.53 24.44 -14.52
CA SER A 517 -34.49 23.43 -14.36
C SER A 517 -34.15 23.28 -12.88
N THR A 518 -34.63 22.22 -12.25
CA THR A 518 -34.18 21.77 -10.92
C THR A 518 -33.15 20.66 -11.11
N THR A 519 -31.87 20.98 -11.01
CA THR A 519 -30.79 20.02 -10.79
C THR A 519 -30.72 19.70 -9.31
N ASP A 520 -31.55 18.76 -8.85
CA ASP A 520 -31.48 18.24 -7.48
C ASP A 520 -30.30 17.27 -7.36
N SER A 521 -29.33 17.59 -6.48
CA SER A 521 -28.15 16.80 -6.18
C SER A 521 -28.48 15.41 -5.61
N ILE A 522 -27.69 14.40 -6.01
CA ILE A 522 -27.81 12.97 -5.65
C ILE A 522 -27.78 12.74 -4.12
N ALA A 523 -27.13 13.62 -3.36
CA ALA A 523 -27.07 13.55 -1.91
C ALA A 523 -28.45 13.79 -1.24
N GLY A 524 -29.27 14.69 -1.81
CA GLY A 524 -30.63 14.94 -1.34
C GLY A 524 -31.57 13.75 -1.54
N GLN A 525 -31.35 12.98 -2.62
CA GLN A 525 -32.15 11.79 -2.92
C GLN A 525 -31.85 10.63 -1.96
N MET A 526 -30.58 10.44 -1.55
CA MET A 526 -30.23 9.37 -0.60
C MET A 526 -30.76 9.64 0.81
N GLN A 527 -30.85 10.90 1.22
CA GLN A 527 -31.39 11.26 2.54
C GLN A 527 -32.90 11.12 2.60
N ALA A 528 -33.62 11.47 1.52
CA ALA A 528 -35.07 11.27 1.40
C ALA A 528 -35.46 9.78 1.35
N LEU A 529 -34.64 8.93 0.72
CA LEU A 529 -34.82 7.48 0.69
C LEU A 529 -34.56 6.80 2.04
N LYS A 530 -33.76 7.41 2.92
CA LYS A 530 -33.39 6.84 4.24
C LYS A 530 -34.33 7.28 5.37
N THR A 531 -34.97 8.45 5.27
CA THR A 531 -35.80 9.01 6.35
C THR A 531 -37.30 9.06 6.02
N GLY A 532 -37.69 8.83 4.77
CA GLY A 532 -39.11 8.71 4.38
C GLY A 532 -39.96 9.97 4.56
N GLN A 533 -39.36 11.13 4.81
CA GLN A 533 -40.07 12.41 4.94
C GLN A 533 -39.72 13.37 3.80
N PRO A 534 -40.71 14.02 3.17
CA PRO A 534 -40.45 15.07 2.18
C PRO A 534 -39.90 16.34 2.85
N PRO A 535 -39.04 17.11 2.16
CA PRO A 535 -38.51 18.36 2.72
C PRO A 535 -39.63 19.38 2.93
N LYS A 536 -39.65 19.99 4.13
CA LYS A 536 -40.58 21.08 4.47
C LYS A 536 -40.28 22.32 3.63
N LYS A 537 -41.26 22.78 2.85
CA LYS A 537 -41.22 24.11 2.20
C LYS A 537 -41.19 25.20 3.26
N LYS A 538 -40.21 26.12 3.19
CA LYS A 538 -40.23 27.38 3.95
C LYS A 538 -41.44 28.22 3.51
N ALA A 539 -42.32 28.54 4.45
CA ALA A 539 -43.46 29.43 4.24
C ALA A 539 -43.01 30.90 4.22
N LYS A 540 -43.59 31.65 3.29
CA LYS A 540 -43.48 33.11 3.12
C LYS A 540 -44.09 33.82 4.35
N LYS A 541 -43.40 34.81 4.92
CA LYS A 541 -43.98 35.75 5.90
C LYS A 541 -45.13 36.55 5.28
N PRO A 542 -46.24 36.77 6.00
CA PRO A 542 -47.07 37.97 5.86
C PRO A 542 -46.89 38.93 7.05
N GLU A 543 -47.25 40.17 6.78
CA GLU A 543 -47.13 41.39 7.61
C GLU A 543 -48.11 41.43 8.80
N ASP A 544 -47.80 42.34 9.73
CA ASP A 544 -48.53 42.71 10.95
C ASP A 544 -50.04 42.93 10.74
N ASP A 545 -50.85 42.41 11.69
CA ASP A 545 -51.94 43.20 12.26
C ASP A 545 -52.35 42.69 13.66
N SER A 546 -52.67 43.64 14.52
CA SER A 546 -52.95 43.56 15.95
C SER A 546 -54.33 42.98 16.32
N SER A 547 -54.43 42.24 17.44
CA SER A 547 -55.53 42.37 18.42
C SER A 547 -55.31 41.50 19.68
N GLU A 548 -55.62 42.11 20.82
CA GLU A 548 -55.57 41.63 22.22
C GLU A 548 -56.76 40.70 22.59
N ASP A 549 -56.55 39.84 23.61
CA ASP A 549 -57.49 39.37 24.69
C ASP A 549 -57.02 37.97 25.20
N GLU A 550 -56.54 37.85 26.46
CA GLU A 550 -57.27 37.36 27.66
C GLU A 550 -57.62 35.84 27.57
N SER A 551 -57.44 34.92 28.53
CA SER A 551 -57.09 34.91 29.95
C SER A 551 -56.94 33.43 30.40
N ASP A 552 -56.31 33.20 31.57
CA ASP A 552 -56.47 32.07 32.53
C ASP A 552 -56.00 30.64 32.20
N THR A 553 -55.62 29.74 33.12
CA THR A 553 -55.04 29.72 34.49
C THR A 553 -54.94 28.21 34.90
N ASP A 554 -53.86 27.84 35.59
CA ASP A 554 -53.58 26.71 36.52
C ASP A 554 -54.14 25.27 36.37
N GLY A 555 -53.32 24.31 36.84
CA GLY A 555 -53.74 23.03 37.45
C GLY A 555 -52.95 21.81 36.93
N ASP A 556 -51.82 21.43 37.53
CA ASP A 556 -51.64 20.52 38.69
C ASP A 556 -51.66 19.01 38.35
N ALA A 557 -50.89 18.29 39.15
CA ALA A 557 -50.30 16.98 39.02
C ALA A 557 -51.25 15.78 39.14
N GLY A 558 -50.69 14.60 38.85
CA GLY A 558 -50.98 13.40 39.63
C GLY A 558 -51.40 12.17 38.84
N ASP A 559 -50.51 11.18 38.87
CA ASP A 559 -50.78 9.78 39.23
C ASP A 559 -51.68 8.94 38.29
N THR A 560 -51.14 7.84 37.73
CA THR A 560 -51.29 6.49 38.31
C THR A 560 -50.76 5.43 37.35
N SER A 561 -50.09 4.45 37.96
CA SER A 561 -49.79 3.11 37.49
C SER A 561 -50.99 2.37 36.89
N ASP A 562 -50.72 1.47 35.95
CA ASP A 562 -51.28 0.11 36.02
C ASP A 562 -50.40 -0.89 35.26
N THR A 563 -49.87 -1.84 36.03
CA THR A 563 -49.34 -3.14 35.61
C THR A 563 -50.49 -4.07 35.20
N ASN A 564 -50.30 -4.90 34.17
CA ASN A 564 -50.63 -6.33 34.26
C ASN A 564 -49.96 -7.16 33.13
N THR A 565 -49.15 -8.09 33.61
CA THR A 565 -48.81 -9.44 33.14
C THR A 565 -49.87 -10.16 32.31
N GLU A 566 -49.45 -10.91 31.28
CA GLU A 566 -49.63 -12.38 31.24
C GLU A 566 -48.69 -13.04 30.20
N THR A 567 -47.94 -14.01 30.69
CA THR A 567 -47.19 -15.05 29.98
C THR A 567 -48.13 -16.15 29.51
N ASP A 568 -47.87 -16.75 28.34
CA ASP A 568 -48.13 -18.17 28.13
C ASP A 568 -47.11 -18.79 27.15
N VAL A 569 -46.67 -19.97 27.56
CA VAL A 569 -45.77 -20.98 26.94
C VAL A 569 -46.69 -21.92 26.12
N ASP A 570 -46.36 -22.66 25.06
CA ASP A 570 -45.33 -23.69 24.81
C ASP A 570 -45.52 -24.13 23.34
N ASP A 571 -44.42 -24.35 22.60
CA ASP A 571 -44.04 -25.61 21.92
C ASP A 571 -42.72 -25.42 21.14
#